data_AF-A0A2E3RS05-F1
#
_entry.id   AF-A0A2E3RS05-F1
#
_cell.length_a   1.000
_cell.length_b   1.000
_cell.length_c   1.000
_cell.angle_alpha   90.00
_cell.angle_beta   90.00
_cell.angle_gamma   90.00
#
_symmetry.space_group_name_H-M   'P 1'
#
loop_
_entity.id
_entity.type
_entity.pdbx_description
1 polymer ?
#
loop_
_entity_poly.entity_id
_entity_poly.type
_entity_poly.pdbx_seq_one_letter_code
_entity_poly.pdbx_strand_id
1 'polypeptide(L)'
;MQLMKATAIMFTYAVVLLVLGFIAYAMSGFESKAATALYASGGLAALMFLVGLMAMALRSSKIVGMIGIHVGMVLPLLFSFSLAWMGWMTFQKYQEGLRPIHVPVIMWVMAAVSVVAFFMILACRDKNAEKQSAG
;
A
#
# COMPACT_ATOMS: atom_id res chain seq x y z
N MET A 1 -20.10 11.11 -1.86
CA MET A 1 -18.84 11.88 -2.01
C MET A 1 -17.63 11.19 -1.38
N GLN A 2 -17.78 10.51 -0.23
CA GLN A 2 -16.66 9.86 0.48
C GLN A 2 -16.02 8.68 -0.27
N LEU A 3 -16.82 7.90 -1.02
CA LEU A 3 -16.31 6.83 -1.89
C LEU A 3 -15.24 7.34 -2.87
N MET A 4 -15.46 8.52 -3.46
CA MET A 4 -14.52 9.12 -4.41
C MET A 4 -13.20 9.54 -3.74
N LYS A 5 -13.26 9.97 -2.47
CA LYS A 5 -12.07 10.32 -1.69
C LYS A 5 -11.24 9.08 -1.37
N ALA A 6 -11.88 8.00 -0.89
CA ALA A 6 -11.20 6.74 -0.61
C ALA A 6 -10.54 6.15 -1.86
N THR A 7 -11.24 6.12 -2.99
CA THR A 7 -10.68 5.68 -4.27
C THR A 7 -9.50 6.55 -4.73
N ALA A 8 -9.61 7.87 -4.60
CA ALA A 8 -8.51 8.78 -4.93
C ALA A 8 -7.26 8.53 -4.05
N ILE A 9 -7.46 8.25 -2.75
CA ILE A 9 -6.37 7.88 -1.83
C ILE A 9 -5.73 6.55 -2.27
N MET A 10 -6.52 5.54 -2.64
CA MET A 10 -6.00 4.25 -3.12
C MET A 10 -5.13 4.41 -4.38
N PHE A 11 -5.57 5.21 -5.36
CA PHE A 11 -4.78 5.49 -6.56
C PHE A 11 -3.52 6.29 -6.25
N THR A 12 -3.63 7.32 -5.41
CA THR A 12 -2.48 8.12 -4.99
C THR A 12 -1.45 7.23 -4.31
N TYR A 13 -1.90 6.34 -3.43
CA TYR A 13 -1.06 5.38 -2.73
C TYR A 13 -0.39 4.39 -3.70
N ALA A 14 -1.10 3.88 -4.71
CA ALA A 14 -0.52 3.04 -5.75
C ALA A 14 0.61 3.74 -6.52
N VAL A 15 0.41 5.02 -6.88
CA VAL A 15 1.45 5.84 -7.52
C VAL A 15 2.64 6.03 -6.60
N VAL A 16 2.41 6.33 -5.32
CA VAL A 16 3.48 6.48 -4.32
C VAL A 16 4.30 5.19 -4.19
N LEU A 17 3.64 4.01 -4.16
CA LEU A 17 4.35 2.72 -4.11
C LEU A 17 5.23 2.51 -5.35
N LEU A 18 4.74 2.84 -6.54
CA LEU A 18 5.54 2.77 -7.78
C LEU A 18 6.74 3.71 -7.74
N VAL A 19 6.55 4.95 -7.30
CA VAL A 19 7.63 5.94 -7.20
C VAL A 19 8.69 5.48 -6.19
N LEU A 20 8.29 5.03 -5.00
CA LEU A 20 9.22 4.54 -3.98
C LEU A 20 9.97 3.29 -4.45
N GLY A 21 9.28 2.38 -5.14
CA GLY A 21 9.88 1.20 -5.76
C GLY A 21 10.90 1.55 -6.82
N PHE A 22 10.59 2.54 -7.67
CA PHE A 22 11.50 3.05 -8.69
C PHE A 22 12.72 3.73 -8.07
N ILE A 23 12.53 4.55 -7.03
CA ILE A 23 13.64 5.18 -6.28
C ILE A 23 14.54 4.10 -5.68
N ALA A 24 13.97 3.05 -5.07
CA ALA A 24 14.73 1.93 -4.52
C ALA A 24 15.58 1.24 -5.58
N TYR A 25 15.01 1.01 -6.77
CA TYR A 25 15.73 0.42 -7.90
C TYR A 25 16.83 1.35 -8.43
N ALA A 26 16.57 2.64 -8.57
CA ALA A 26 17.58 3.61 -8.99
C ALA A 26 18.74 3.72 -7.98
N MET A 27 18.45 3.72 -6.68
CA MET A 27 19.47 3.76 -5.62
C MET A 27 20.36 2.52 -5.57
N SER A 28 19.88 1.38 -6.10
CA SER A 28 20.68 0.17 -6.26
C SER A 28 21.61 0.19 -7.47
N GLY A 29 21.65 1.28 -8.24
CA GLY A 29 22.44 1.35 -9.47
C GLY A 29 21.85 0.50 -10.60
N PHE A 30 20.53 0.28 -10.59
CA PHE A 30 19.83 -0.55 -11.58
C PHE A 30 20.31 -2.02 -11.62
N GLU A 31 20.77 -2.56 -10.49
CA GLU A 31 21.17 -3.97 -10.43
C GLU A 31 19.99 -4.91 -10.68
N SER A 32 20.18 -5.94 -11.50
CA SER A 32 19.14 -6.92 -11.84
C SER A 32 18.53 -7.62 -10.61
N LYS A 33 19.33 -7.83 -9.56
CA LYS A 33 18.86 -8.40 -8.28
C LYS A 33 17.90 -7.46 -7.53
N ALA A 34 18.04 -6.15 -7.73
CA ALA A 34 17.18 -5.14 -7.14
C ALA A 34 15.90 -4.87 -7.95
N ALA A 35 15.79 -5.37 -9.18
CA ALA A 35 14.54 -5.34 -9.96
C ALA A 35 13.39 -6.06 -9.22
N THR A 36 13.71 -6.99 -8.32
CA THR A 36 12.73 -7.62 -7.40
C THR A 36 11.97 -6.60 -6.56
N ALA A 37 12.59 -5.48 -6.15
CA ALA A 37 11.92 -4.40 -5.44
C ALA A 37 10.92 -3.66 -6.33
N LEU A 38 11.25 -3.49 -7.61
CA LEU A 38 10.35 -2.91 -8.61
C LEU A 38 9.15 -3.83 -8.88
N TYR A 39 9.37 -5.14 -9.02
CA TYR A 39 8.28 -6.11 -9.19
C TYR A 39 7.38 -6.20 -7.96
N ALA A 40 7.97 -6.18 -6.76
CA ALA A 40 7.20 -6.18 -5.52
C ALA A 40 6.34 -4.92 -5.42
N SER A 41 6.96 -3.73 -5.45
CA SER A 41 6.23 -2.46 -5.38
C SER A 41 5.21 -2.27 -6.51
N GLY A 42 5.55 -2.67 -7.73
CA GLY A 42 4.65 -2.65 -8.89
C GLY A 42 3.46 -3.60 -8.74
N GLY A 43 3.69 -4.81 -8.23
CA GLY A 43 2.61 -5.76 -7.92
C GLY A 43 1.65 -5.23 -6.85
N LEU A 44 2.19 -4.62 -5.79
CA LEU A 44 1.40 -3.99 -4.73
C LEU A 44 0.60 -2.79 -5.25
N ALA A 45 1.21 -1.97 -6.10
CA ALA A 45 0.54 -0.85 -6.76
C ALA A 45 -0.58 -1.31 -7.70
N ALA A 46 -0.34 -2.36 -8.49
CA ALA A 46 -1.35 -2.95 -9.37
C ALA A 46 -2.54 -3.51 -8.58
N LEU A 47 -2.28 -4.19 -7.46
CA LEU A 47 -3.34 -4.67 -6.56
C LEU A 47 -4.17 -3.51 -6.00
N MET A 48 -3.53 -2.44 -5.50
CA MET A 48 -4.25 -1.26 -5.01
C MET A 48 -5.04 -0.56 -6.11
N PHE A 49 -4.50 -0.51 -7.32
CA PHE A 49 -5.18 0.05 -8.49
C PHE A 49 -6.42 -0.76 -8.86
N LEU A 50 -6.32 -2.10 -8.91
CA LEU A 50 -7.45 -2.99 -9.18
C LEU A 50 -8.54 -2.84 -8.12
N VAL A 51 -8.17 -2.73 -6.84
CA VAL A 51 -9.13 -2.53 -5.76
C VAL A 51 -9.80 -1.16 -5.84
N GLY A 52 -9.05 -0.11 -6.21
CA GLY A 52 -9.61 1.21 -6.52
C GLY A 52 -10.60 1.18 -7.68
N LEU A 53 -10.29 0.44 -8.75
CA LEU A 53 -11.20 0.21 -9.88
C LEU A 53 -12.45 -0.55 -9.47
N MET A 54 -12.32 -1.62 -8.67
CA MET A 54 -13.48 -2.36 -8.17
C MET A 54 -14.38 -1.47 -7.32
N ALA A 55 -13.80 -0.63 -6.45
CA ALA A 55 -14.55 0.34 -5.65
C ALA A 55 -15.29 1.38 -6.53
N MET A 56 -14.74 1.73 -7.71
CA MET A 56 -15.36 2.68 -8.64
C MET A 56 -16.44 2.04 -9.52
N ALA A 57 -16.12 0.90 -10.15
CA ALA A 57 -16.96 0.24 -11.15
C ALA A 57 -18.24 -0.35 -10.55
N LEU A 58 -18.23 -0.69 -9.25
CA LEU A 58 -19.31 -1.43 -8.61
C LEU A 58 -20.24 -0.55 -7.78
N ARG A 59 -20.42 0.72 -8.18
CA ARG A 59 -21.49 1.59 -7.64
C ARG A 59 -22.90 0.97 -7.76
N SER A 60 -23.09 0.02 -8.66
CA SER A 60 -24.36 -0.68 -8.89
C SER A 60 -24.73 -1.67 -7.77
N SER A 61 -23.77 -2.24 -7.03
CA SER A 61 -24.03 -3.21 -5.96
C SER A 61 -23.38 -2.80 -4.63
N LYS A 62 -24.22 -2.49 -3.63
CA LYS A 62 -23.79 -2.10 -2.28
C LYS A 62 -22.85 -3.14 -1.64
N ILE A 63 -23.09 -4.43 -1.88
CA ILE A 63 -22.30 -5.53 -1.29
C ILE A 63 -20.88 -5.52 -1.83
N VAL A 64 -20.71 -5.42 -3.15
CA VAL A 64 -19.38 -5.48 -3.77
C VAL A 64 -18.57 -4.23 -3.48
N GLY A 65 -19.21 -3.04 -3.45
CA GLY A 65 -18.56 -1.81 -3.02
C GLY A 65 -18.04 -1.88 -1.57
N MET A 66 -18.79 -2.53 -0.67
CA MET A 66 -18.36 -2.74 0.71
C MET A 66 -17.15 -3.68 0.81
N ILE A 67 -17.13 -4.77 0.03
CA ILE A 67 -15.99 -5.69 -0.04
C ILE A 67 -14.74 -4.96 -0.55
N GLY A 68 -14.87 -4.16 -1.62
CA GLY A 68 -13.75 -3.40 -2.19
C GLY A 68 -13.12 -2.44 -1.17
N ILE A 69 -13.93 -1.78 -0.35
CA ILE A 69 -13.43 -0.89 0.72
C ILE A 69 -12.71 -1.68 1.82
N HIS A 70 -13.27 -2.82 2.26
CA HIS A 70 -12.62 -3.64 3.29
C HIS A 70 -11.29 -4.20 2.80
N VAL A 71 -11.26 -4.76 1.59
CA VAL A 71 -10.04 -5.28 0.97
C VAL A 71 -9.02 -4.15 0.80
N GLY A 72 -9.45 -2.99 0.30
CA GLY A 72 -8.57 -1.83 0.11
C GLY A 72 -8.06 -1.21 1.42
N MET A 73 -8.72 -1.47 2.54
CA MET A 73 -8.26 -1.08 3.87
C MET A 73 -7.29 -2.12 4.46
N VAL A 74 -7.55 -3.41 4.26
CA VAL A 74 -6.70 -4.49 4.77
C VAL A 74 -5.34 -4.52 4.04
N LEU A 75 -5.32 -4.22 2.75
CA LEU A 75 -4.10 -4.28 1.92
C LEU A 75 -2.94 -3.39 2.42
N PRO A 76 -3.12 -2.06 2.66
CA PRO A 76 -2.05 -1.23 3.20
C PRO A 76 -1.52 -1.73 4.56
N LEU A 77 -2.38 -2.32 5.38
CA LEU A 77 -2.01 -2.90 6.67
C LEU A 77 -1.12 -4.14 6.49
N LEU A 78 -1.52 -5.05 5.61
CA LEU A 78 -0.71 -6.22 5.23
C LEU A 78 0.64 -5.78 4.64
N PHE A 79 0.64 -4.78 3.76
CA PHE A 79 1.85 -4.27 3.13
C PHE A 79 2.78 -3.64 4.15
N SER A 80 2.25 -2.86 5.09
CA SER A 80 3.02 -2.31 6.20
C SER A 80 3.72 -3.42 6.99
N PHE A 81 2.98 -4.46 7.38
CA PHE A 81 3.54 -5.57 8.15
C PHE A 81 4.62 -6.32 7.36
N SER A 82 4.32 -6.70 6.11
CA SER A 82 5.28 -7.41 5.24
C SER A 82 6.55 -6.59 4.98
N LEU A 83 6.42 -5.29 4.70
CA LEU A 83 7.56 -4.40 4.42
C LEU A 83 8.38 -4.13 5.68
N ALA A 84 7.73 -3.94 6.85
CA ALA A 84 8.43 -3.79 8.11
C ALA A 84 9.24 -5.07 8.45
N TRP A 85 8.64 -6.23 8.23
CA TRP A 85 9.30 -7.51 8.46
C TRP A 85 10.48 -7.74 7.50
N MET A 86 10.29 -7.48 6.20
CA MET A 86 11.38 -7.52 5.22
C MET A 86 12.49 -6.51 5.53
N GLY A 87 12.13 -5.31 5.98
CA GLY A 87 13.08 -4.29 6.43
C GLY A 87 13.91 -4.78 7.60
N TRP A 88 13.29 -5.43 8.59
CA TRP A 88 14.00 -6.03 9.72
C TRP A 88 14.98 -7.14 9.30
N MET A 89 14.53 -8.09 8.47
CA MET A 89 15.40 -9.15 7.95
C MET A 89 16.58 -8.59 7.13
N THR A 90 16.33 -7.50 6.40
CA THR A 90 17.38 -6.82 5.61
C THR A 90 18.35 -6.06 6.52
N PHE A 91 17.86 -5.48 7.63
CA PHE A 91 18.68 -4.81 8.61
C PHE A 91 19.64 -5.77 9.34
N GLN A 92 19.18 -6.99 9.66
CA GLN A 92 20.07 -8.04 10.19
C GLN A 92 21.21 -8.34 9.22
N LYS A 93 20.90 -8.47 7.91
CA LYS A 93 21.93 -8.67 6.86
C LYS A 93 22.86 -7.47 6.69
N TYR A 94 22.41 -6.26 6.99
CA TYR A 94 23.27 -5.08 7.03
C TYR A 94 24.27 -5.15 8.19
N GLN A 95 23.86 -5.60 9.37
CA GLN A 95 24.78 -5.77 10.51
C GLN A 95 25.90 -6.79 10.23
N GLU A 96 25.62 -7.78 9.37
CA GLU A 96 26.60 -8.75 8.86
C GLU A 96 27.48 -8.20 7.71
N GLY A 97 27.26 -6.95 7.27
CA GLY A 97 27.98 -6.33 6.14
C GLY A 97 27.56 -6.82 4.76
N LEU A 98 26.48 -7.60 4.65
CA LEU A 98 26.04 -8.24 3.40
C LEU A 98 25.14 -7.36 2.53
N ARG A 99 24.57 -6.29 3.09
CA ARG A 99 23.67 -5.38 2.39
C ARG A 99 23.88 -3.94 2.80
N PRO A 100 23.66 -2.98 1.90
CA PRO A 100 23.78 -1.57 2.23
C PRO A 100 22.58 -1.07 3.06
N ILE A 101 22.83 -0.08 3.92
CA ILE A 101 21.85 0.48 4.88
C ILE A 101 20.61 1.11 4.22
N HIS A 102 20.72 1.56 2.97
CA HIS A 102 19.59 2.23 2.31
C HIS A 102 18.40 1.29 2.06
N VAL A 103 18.63 -0.01 1.88
CA VAL A 103 17.56 -0.98 1.59
C VAL A 103 16.58 -1.13 2.77
N PRO A 104 17.01 -1.45 4.01
CA PRO A 104 16.09 -1.55 5.13
C PRO A 104 15.41 -0.20 5.44
N VAL A 105 16.11 0.92 5.27
CA VAL A 105 15.55 2.27 5.47
C VAL A 105 14.39 2.52 4.51
N ILE A 106 14.55 2.24 3.22
CA ILE A 106 13.48 2.41 2.23
C ILE A 106 12.28 1.50 2.56
N MET A 107 12.52 0.25 2.96
CA MET A 107 11.43 -0.67 3.34
C MET A 107 10.63 -0.15 4.54
N TRP A 108 11.29 0.41 5.56
CA TRP A 108 10.61 1.03 6.69
C TRP A 108 9.84 2.31 6.30
N VAL A 109 10.40 3.12 5.40
CA VAL A 109 9.67 4.28 4.84
C VAL A 109 8.42 3.83 4.11
N MET A 110 8.51 2.82 3.23
CA MET A 110 7.34 2.28 2.54
C MET A 110 6.31 1.71 3.52
N ALA A 111 6.76 1.02 4.58
CA ALA A 111 5.88 0.53 5.64
C ALA A 111 5.14 1.68 6.34
N ALA A 112 5.85 2.74 6.72
CA ALA A 112 5.25 3.92 7.35
C ALA A 112 4.22 4.61 6.44
N VAL A 113 4.54 4.78 5.15
CA VAL A 113 3.60 5.30 4.15
C VAL A 113 2.36 4.40 4.04
N SER A 114 2.51 3.09 4.14
CA SER A 114 1.40 2.13 4.14
C SER A 114 0.46 2.33 5.34
N VAL A 115 1.01 2.58 6.53
CA VAL A 115 0.24 2.91 7.74
C VAL A 115 -0.52 4.23 7.57
N VAL A 116 0.14 5.25 7.02
CA VAL A 116 -0.50 6.55 6.75
C VAL A 116 -1.67 6.38 5.78
N ALA A 117 -1.47 5.63 4.69
CA ALA A 117 -2.52 5.34 3.72
C ALA A 117 -3.70 4.60 4.36
N PHE A 118 -3.44 3.62 5.24
CA PHE A 118 -4.47 2.94 6.01
C PHE A 118 -5.31 3.92 6.84
N PHE A 119 -4.67 4.79 7.62
CA PHE A 119 -5.39 5.76 8.44
C PHE A 119 -6.15 6.80 7.61
N MET A 120 -5.61 7.21 6.45
CA MET A 120 -6.33 8.10 5.52
C MET A 120 -7.59 7.44 4.94
N ILE A 121 -7.50 6.16 4.56
CA ILE A 121 -8.66 5.39 4.08
C ILE A 121 -9.68 5.20 5.21
N LEU A 122 -9.22 4.88 6.43
CA LEU A 122 -10.06 4.72 7.62
C LEU A 122 -10.79 6.02 7.97
N ALA A 123 -10.11 7.17 7.89
CA ALA A 123 -10.69 8.49 8.12
C ALA A 123 -11.75 8.86 7.07
N CYS A 124 -11.71 8.23 5.89
CA CYS A 124 -12.73 8.39 4.85
C CYS A 124 -13.92 7.43 5.01
N ARG A 125 -13.95 6.59 6.06
CA ARG A 125 -15.08 5.69 6.32
C ARG A 125 -16.31 6.48 6.76
N ASP A 126 -17.44 6.23 6.10
CA ASP A 126 -18.69 6.95 6.38
C ASP A 126 -19.31 6.52 7.70
N LYS A 127 -19.25 7.40 8.71
CA LYS A 127 -19.91 7.18 10.01
C LYS A 127 -21.44 7.16 9.91
N ASN A 128 -22.02 7.59 8.79
CA ASN A 128 -23.47 7.60 8.61
C ASN A 128 -24.05 6.22 8.24
N ALA A 129 -23.24 5.32 7.64
CA ALA A 129 -23.67 3.95 7.38
C ALA A 129 -23.91 3.16 8.68
N GLU A 130 -23.17 3.48 9.74
CA GLU A 130 -23.26 2.88 11.07
C GLU A 130 -24.55 3.29 11.80
N LYS A 131 -25.05 4.51 11.55
CA LYS A 131 -26.32 5.01 12.09
C LYS A 131 -27.56 4.40 11.42
N GLN A 132 -27.46 3.93 10.17
CA GLN A 132 -28.58 3.30 9.46
C GLN A 132 -28.73 1.80 9.75
N SER A 133 -27.71 1.14 10.29
CA SER A 133 -27.77 -0.27 10.73
C SER A 133 -28.15 -0.44 12.20
N ALA A 134 -28.26 0.67 12.95
CA ALA A 134 -28.54 0.67 14.39
C ALA A 134 -29.96 1.14 14.74
N GLY A 135 -30.83 1.39 13.74
CA GLY A 135 -32.24 1.75 13.90
C GLY A 135 -33.10 0.88 12.99
#